data_AF-A0A2V9R0M4-F1
#
_entry.id   AF-A0A2V9R0M4-F1
#
_cell.length_a   1.000
_cell.length_b   1.000
_cell.length_c   1.000
_cell.angle_alpha   90.00
_cell.angle_beta   90.00
_cell.angle_gamma   90.00
#
_symmetry.space_group_name_H-M   'P 1'
#
loop_
_entity.id
_entity.type
_entity.pdbx_description
1 polymer ?
#
loop_
_entity_poly.entity_id
_entity_poly.type
_entity_poly.pdbx_seq_one_letter_code
_entity_poly.pdbx_strand_id
1 'polypeptide(L)'
;MGRVSGRTEKTPTESSYMRKLCASRWFPLVLKLPSSYPGRAALSTLVKAKASLVSVASSLFEAAGIPVPSQMQGQSLLRLAKGTALDQPVYSRSDFSQQAFGMSLLESWRANKYLYIRAPQPELYDLTVDPDASHNLATSAKATLDTMAGQLASFSQHFDGSSTKAGLTSAEMQKLASLGYVGLQKTSSTATTVAGIDPKDQVRLVNKVLEAKALNEDGKPERASGILQHVIGETGKMYLAQYTMGESFFELQQYAKAIEYLHKAIELQPNSTWAHYEMGASLIKTGDYKTAVVHLEIAASRLEQFPEAHNLLAEAYEHSGKTEEAKRERKKFSVPR
;
A
#
# COMPACT_ATOMS: atom_id res chain seq x y z
N MET A 1 1.01 -18.49 37.62
CA MET A 1 1.57 -17.12 37.70
C MET A 1 2.92 -17.10 37.00
N GLY A 2 2.94 -16.86 35.68
CA GLY A 2 4.16 -16.80 34.89
C GLY A 2 4.26 -15.44 34.21
N ARG A 3 5.30 -14.67 34.55
CA ARG A 3 5.56 -13.31 34.06
C ARG A 3 5.83 -13.34 32.55
N VAL A 4 4.99 -12.65 31.77
CA VAL A 4 5.29 -12.28 30.39
C VAL A 4 6.24 -11.08 30.45
N SER A 5 7.51 -11.32 30.17
CA SER A 5 8.54 -10.29 30.03
C SER A 5 8.25 -9.48 28.76
N GLY A 6 7.76 -8.24 28.94
CA GLY A 6 7.59 -7.28 27.87
C GLY A 6 8.93 -6.96 27.20
N ARG A 7 9.10 -7.42 25.96
CA ARG A 7 10.09 -6.86 25.04
C ARG A 7 9.52 -5.54 24.56
N THR A 8 10.03 -4.45 25.10
CA THR A 8 9.85 -3.11 24.53
C THR A 8 10.52 -3.11 23.16
N GLU A 9 9.72 -3.19 22.09
CA GLU A 9 10.21 -2.85 20.77
C GLU A 9 10.63 -1.38 20.80
N LYS A 10 11.93 -1.14 20.68
CA LYS A 10 12.45 0.21 20.48
C LYS A 10 11.78 0.78 19.24
N THR A 11 11.13 1.93 19.40
CA THR A 11 10.64 2.73 18.28
C THR A 11 11.77 2.91 17.27
N PRO A 12 11.55 2.59 15.99
CA PRO A 12 12.57 2.80 14.97
C PRO A 12 12.96 4.27 14.94
N THR A 13 14.27 4.58 14.90
CA THR A 13 14.73 5.95 14.69
C THR A 13 14.17 6.50 13.38
N GLU A 14 13.91 7.81 13.39
CA GLU A 14 13.13 8.59 12.42
C GLU A 14 13.47 8.31 10.96
N SER A 15 14.74 8.07 10.65
CA SER A 15 15.24 7.82 9.30
C SER A 15 15.09 6.37 8.82
N SER A 16 14.67 5.46 9.69
CA SER A 16 14.54 4.05 9.34
C SER A 16 13.18 3.70 8.74
N TYR A 17 12.09 4.45 8.98
CA TYR A 17 10.77 4.05 8.49
C TYR A 17 10.64 4.13 6.95
N MET A 18 11.09 5.22 6.35
CA MET A 18 11.09 5.37 4.88
C MET A 18 12.13 4.46 4.20
N ARG A 19 13.29 4.23 4.84
CA ARG A 19 14.28 3.23 4.38
C ARG A 19 13.77 1.79 4.53
N LYS A 20 12.87 1.53 5.48
CA LYS A 20 12.25 0.22 5.74
C LYS A 20 11.12 -0.14 4.79
N LEU A 21 10.51 0.84 4.12
CA LEU A 21 9.40 0.61 3.20
C LEU A 21 9.78 -0.20 1.95
N CYS A 22 11.06 -0.23 1.56
CA CYS A 22 11.50 -1.01 0.40
C CYS A 22 12.33 -2.25 0.71
N ALA A 23 13.14 -2.33 1.77
CA ALA A 23 14.09 -3.46 1.83
C ALA A 23 14.80 -3.82 3.15
N SER A 24 14.78 -3.02 4.22
CA SER A 24 15.78 -3.21 5.30
C SER A 24 15.36 -4.08 6.49
N ARG A 25 14.14 -4.67 6.53
CA ARG A 25 13.79 -5.65 7.57
C ARG A 25 13.44 -6.99 6.96
N TRP A 26 14.14 -8.02 7.43
CA TRP A 26 13.85 -9.41 7.09
C TRP A 26 12.44 -9.76 7.59
N PHE A 27 11.48 -9.85 6.68
CA PHE A 27 10.19 -10.47 6.97
C PHE A 27 10.35 -11.98 6.80
N PRO A 28 10.32 -12.77 7.88
CA PRO A 28 10.43 -14.21 7.76
C PRO A 28 9.17 -14.74 7.07
N LEU A 29 9.34 -15.42 5.93
CA LEU A 29 8.28 -16.21 5.34
C LEU A 29 8.20 -17.54 6.08
N VAL A 30 7.09 -17.79 6.75
CA VAL A 30 6.82 -19.06 7.41
C VAL A 30 5.90 -19.89 6.51
N LEU A 31 6.45 -20.98 5.95
CA LEU A 31 5.67 -21.93 5.17
C LEU A 31 5.37 -23.17 6.02
N LYS A 32 4.10 -23.37 6.37
CA LYS A 32 3.64 -24.57 7.08
C LYS A 32 3.01 -25.55 6.10
N LEU A 33 3.69 -26.67 5.87
CA LEU A 33 3.21 -27.72 4.97
C LEU A 33 2.12 -28.59 5.63
N PRO A 34 1.17 -29.12 4.84
CA PRO A 34 0.16 -30.09 5.31
C PRO A 34 0.80 -31.31 5.95
N SER A 35 0.12 -31.93 6.92
CA SER A 35 0.62 -33.13 7.59
C SER A 35 0.86 -34.32 6.67
N SER A 36 0.13 -34.39 5.56
CA SER A 36 0.28 -35.40 4.52
C SER A 36 1.46 -35.14 3.57
N TYR A 37 2.16 -34.00 3.66
CA TYR A 37 3.22 -33.68 2.71
C TYR A 37 4.43 -34.61 2.89
N PRO A 38 4.89 -35.30 1.83
CA PRO A 38 6.02 -36.22 1.91
C PRO A 38 7.30 -35.53 2.37
N GLY A 39 8.02 -36.11 3.34
CA GLY A 39 9.29 -35.56 3.81
C GLY A 39 9.17 -34.28 4.65
N ARG A 40 7.97 -33.92 5.13
CA ARG A 40 7.72 -32.75 6.00
C ARG A 40 8.68 -32.64 7.18
N ALA A 41 9.00 -33.76 7.84
CA ALA A 41 9.89 -33.79 9.00
C ALA A 41 11.34 -33.36 8.67
N ALA A 42 11.78 -33.50 7.41
CA ALA A 42 13.10 -33.09 6.95
C ALA A 42 13.16 -31.61 6.53
N LEU A 43 12.01 -30.92 6.45
CA LEU A 43 11.89 -29.55 5.93
C LEU A 43 11.75 -28.48 7.04
N SER A 44 11.99 -28.85 8.30
CA SER A 44 12.04 -27.90 9.44
C SER A 44 13.37 -27.15 9.49
N THR A 45 13.80 -26.58 8.36
CA THR A 45 15.11 -25.94 8.22
C THR A 45 14.95 -24.44 8.01
N LEU A 46 15.79 -23.66 8.70
CA LEU A 46 15.92 -22.24 8.45
C LEU A 46 16.68 -22.04 7.14
N VAL A 47 16.00 -21.50 6.14
CA VAL A 47 16.59 -21.15 4.84
C VAL A 47 16.96 -19.68 4.84
N LYS A 48 18.26 -19.37 4.62
CA LYS A 48 18.75 -17.98 4.55
C LYS A 48 18.62 -17.34 3.15
N ALA A 49 18.21 -18.13 2.16
CA ALA A 49 18.04 -17.67 0.79
C ALA A 49 16.87 -16.68 0.66
N LYS A 50 16.94 -15.83 -0.36
CA LYS A 50 15.89 -14.84 -0.65
C LYS A 50 14.61 -15.55 -1.11
N ALA A 51 13.47 -15.13 -0.57
CA ALA A 51 12.14 -15.53 -1.05
C ALA A 51 11.48 -14.36 -1.77
N SER A 52 10.71 -14.65 -2.81
CA SER A 52 9.96 -13.66 -3.59
C SER A 52 8.48 -14.00 -3.63
N LEU A 53 7.61 -12.97 -3.64
CA LEU A 53 6.15 -13.16 -3.66
C LEU A 53 5.68 -13.99 -4.86
N VAL A 54 6.30 -13.81 -6.03
CA VAL A 54 5.96 -14.55 -7.26
C VAL A 54 6.20 -16.06 -7.14
N SER A 55 7.04 -16.48 -6.18
CA SER A 55 7.37 -17.87 -5.91
C SER A 55 6.35 -18.57 -4.99
N VAL A 56 5.46 -17.82 -4.34
CA VAL A 56 4.48 -18.37 -3.40
C VAL A 56 3.49 -19.27 -4.14
N ALA A 57 2.95 -18.80 -5.27
CA ALA A 57 1.97 -19.58 -6.03
C ALA A 57 2.53 -20.93 -6.49
N SER A 58 3.68 -20.96 -7.17
CA SER A 58 4.30 -22.21 -7.64
C SER A 58 4.68 -23.15 -6.49
N SER A 59 5.04 -22.61 -5.31
CA SER A 59 5.25 -23.40 -4.10
C SER A 59 3.98 -24.09 -3.61
N LEU A 60 2.83 -23.42 -3.68
CA LEU A 60 1.54 -23.99 -3.31
C LEU A 60 1.10 -25.09 -4.28
N PHE A 61 1.30 -24.88 -5.59
CA PHE A 61 1.03 -25.91 -6.60
C PHE A 61 1.87 -27.18 -6.36
N GLU A 62 3.19 -27.01 -6.16
CA GLU A 62 4.08 -28.15 -5.85
C GLU A 62 3.69 -28.81 -4.52
N ALA A 63 3.34 -28.04 -3.49
CA ALA A 63 2.90 -28.57 -2.20
C ALA A 63 1.60 -29.39 -2.31
N ALA A 64 0.71 -29.00 -3.22
CA ALA A 64 -0.56 -29.68 -3.49
C ALA A 64 -0.42 -30.88 -4.46
N GLY A 65 0.77 -31.12 -5.02
CA GLY A 65 0.98 -32.15 -6.04
C GLY A 65 0.34 -31.82 -7.40
N ILE A 66 0.04 -30.53 -7.64
CA ILE A 66 -0.55 -30.05 -8.89
C ILE A 66 0.60 -29.56 -9.80
N PRO A 67 0.62 -29.91 -11.10
CA PRO A 67 1.61 -29.41 -12.04
C PRO A 67 1.64 -27.88 -12.06
N VAL A 68 2.83 -27.29 -11.91
CA VAL A 68 3.02 -25.83 -12.00
C VAL A 68 2.87 -25.40 -13.46
N PRO A 69 1.92 -24.50 -13.79
CA PRO A 69 1.78 -24.00 -15.16
C PRO A 69 3.06 -23.33 -15.67
N SER A 70 3.43 -23.57 -16.92
CA SER A 70 4.66 -23.01 -17.52
C SER A 70 4.65 -21.49 -17.62
N GLN A 71 3.48 -20.86 -17.57
CA GLN A 71 3.31 -19.41 -17.56
C GLN A 71 3.66 -18.78 -16.21
N MET A 72 3.78 -19.56 -15.14
CA MET A 72 4.19 -19.04 -13.84
C MET A 72 5.68 -18.70 -13.83
N GLN A 73 5.99 -17.47 -13.43
CA GLN A 73 7.36 -16.93 -13.45
C GLN A 73 8.18 -17.33 -12.23
N GLY A 74 7.54 -17.61 -11.08
CA GLY A 74 8.22 -17.92 -9.83
C GLY A 74 8.64 -19.39 -9.68
N GLN A 75 9.84 -19.63 -9.14
CA GLN A 75 10.28 -20.98 -8.78
C GLN A 75 9.77 -21.38 -7.39
N SER A 76 9.40 -22.65 -7.23
CA SER A 76 8.94 -23.15 -5.93
C SER A 76 10.03 -23.04 -4.86
N LEU A 77 9.64 -22.47 -3.72
CA LEU A 77 10.48 -22.28 -2.54
C LEU A 77 10.80 -23.60 -1.83
N LEU A 78 10.05 -24.67 -2.11
CA LEU A 78 10.34 -26.01 -1.58
C LEU A 78 11.68 -26.54 -2.09
N ARG A 79 12.16 -26.02 -3.21
CA ARG A 79 13.50 -26.31 -3.76
C ARG A 79 14.62 -25.63 -2.97
N LEU A 80 14.37 -24.43 -2.42
CA LEU A 80 15.32 -23.75 -1.53
C LEU A 80 15.56 -24.57 -0.25
N ALA A 81 14.50 -25.18 0.30
CA ALA A 81 14.62 -26.05 1.47
C ALA A 81 15.41 -27.34 1.18
N LYS A 82 15.47 -27.78 -0.08
CA LYS A 82 16.26 -28.91 -0.56
C LYS A 82 17.69 -28.51 -1.00
N GLY A 83 18.06 -27.23 -0.89
CA GLY A 83 19.39 -26.73 -1.26
C GLY A 83 19.66 -26.64 -2.76
N THR A 84 18.65 -26.79 -3.61
CA THR A 84 18.82 -26.88 -5.08
C THR A 84 18.50 -25.60 -5.84
N ALA A 85 18.06 -24.55 -5.16
CA ALA A 85 17.58 -23.34 -5.81
C ALA A 85 18.66 -22.26 -5.93
N LEU A 86 18.64 -21.59 -7.08
CA LEU A 86 19.53 -20.49 -7.45
C LEU A 86 19.16 -19.22 -6.67
N ASP A 87 20.17 -18.45 -6.27
CA ASP A 87 19.97 -17.14 -5.63
C ASP A 87 19.47 -16.13 -6.68
N GLN A 88 18.16 -15.97 -6.78
CA GLN A 88 17.53 -15.09 -7.76
C GLN A 88 17.44 -13.64 -7.25
N PRO A 89 17.52 -12.64 -8.16
CA PRO A 89 17.22 -11.27 -7.82
C PRO A 89 15.76 -11.10 -7.33
N VAL A 90 15.55 -10.17 -6.41
CA VAL A 90 14.22 -9.83 -5.90
C VAL A 90 13.94 -8.35 -6.15
N TYR A 91 12.82 -8.09 -6.84
CA TYR A 91 12.25 -6.76 -7.03
C TYR A 91 11.24 -6.44 -5.93
N SER A 92 11.23 -5.19 -5.49
CA SER A 92 10.20 -4.65 -4.60
C SER A 92 9.94 -3.19 -4.96
N ARG A 93 8.69 -2.75 -4.82
CA ARG A 93 8.25 -1.38 -5.11
C ARG A 93 7.36 -0.89 -3.97
N SER A 94 7.52 0.38 -3.61
CA SER A 94 6.63 1.10 -2.73
C SER A 94 6.18 2.38 -3.42
N ASP A 95 4.88 2.47 -3.67
CA ASP A 95 4.21 3.68 -4.12
C ASP A 95 3.61 4.49 -2.95
N PHE A 96 3.74 3.99 -1.72
CA PHE A 96 3.22 4.65 -0.51
C PHE A 96 3.73 6.09 -0.40
N SER A 97 5.02 6.34 -0.66
CA SER A 97 5.59 7.68 -0.60
C SER A 97 4.93 8.65 -1.58
N GLN A 98 4.55 8.15 -2.75
CA GLN A 98 3.88 8.92 -3.78
C GLN A 98 2.40 9.12 -3.45
N GLN A 99 1.68 8.05 -3.12
CA GLN A 99 0.26 8.13 -2.83
C GLN A 99 -0.03 8.96 -1.57
N ALA A 100 0.72 8.73 -0.48
CA ALA A 100 0.47 9.41 0.78
C ALA A 100 1.03 10.84 0.81
N PHE A 101 2.16 11.11 0.16
CA PHE A 101 2.89 12.37 0.37
C PHE A 101 3.22 13.13 -0.92
N GLY A 102 2.83 12.64 -2.10
CA GLY A 102 3.11 13.28 -3.38
C GLY A 102 4.60 13.27 -3.76
N MET A 103 5.39 12.36 -3.18
CA MET A 103 6.84 12.25 -3.40
C MET A 103 7.16 11.22 -4.49
N SER A 104 8.45 11.01 -4.77
CA SER A 104 8.86 9.96 -5.72
C SER A 104 8.53 8.56 -5.20
N LEU A 105 8.24 7.66 -6.13
CA LEU A 105 8.11 6.23 -5.85
C LEU A 105 9.49 5.63 -5.55
N LEU A 106 9.50 4.52 -4.81
CA LEU A 106 10.73 3.80 -4.50
C LEU A 106 10.68 2.40 -5.09
N GLU A 107 11.76 2.01 -5.77
CA GLU A 107 11.97 0.64 -6.23
C GLU A 107 13.26 0.09 -5.65
N SER A 108 13.31 -1.21 -5.43
CA SER A 108 14.52 -1.87 -4.99
C SER A 108 14.78 -3.14 -5.79
N TRP A 109 16.07 -3.42 -5.93
CA TRP A 109 16.60 -4.59 -6.59
C TRP A 109 17.65 -5.23 -5.69
N ARG A 110 17.34 -6.45 -5.23
CA ARG A 110 18.24 -7.21 -4.35
C ARG A 110 18.83 -8.38 -5.12
N ALA A 111 20.10 -8.29 -5.46
CA ALA A 111 20.83 -9.31 -6.21
C ALA A 111 22.17 -9.60 -5.54
N ASN A 112 22.54 -10.88 -5.44
CA ASN A 112 23.72 -11.34 -4.70
C ASN A 112 23.70 -10.77 -3.25
N LYS A 113 24.81 -10.12 -2.85
CA LYS A 113 24.98 -9.40 -1.59
C LYS A 113 24.46 -7.96 -1.59
N TYR A 114 24.08 -7.43 -2.75
CA TYR A 114 23.74 -6.01 -2.89
C TYR A 114 22.25 -5.75 -2.80
N LEU A 115 21.93 -4.61 -2.20
CA LEU A 115 20.63 -3.96 -2.27
C LEU A 115 20.80 -2.63 -2.99
N TYR A 116 20.12 -2.47 -4.12
CA TYR A 116 20.01 -1.21 -4.83
C TYR A 116 18.61 -0.62 -4.60
N ILE A 117 18.53 0.67 -4.33
CA ILE A 117 17.27 1.42 -4.25
C ILE A 117 17.31 2.52 -5.31
N ARG A 118 16.34 2.47 -6.22
CA ARG A 118 16.08 3.52 -7.19
C ARG A 118 15.20 4.58 -6.55
N ALA A 119 15.77 5.76 -6.38
CA ALA A 119 15.16 6.97 -5.82
C ALA A 119 15.82 8.19 -6.49
N PRO A 120 15.30 9.42 -6.33
CA PRO A 120 15.94 10.62 -6.85
C PRO A 120 17.40 10.74 -6.40
N GLN A 121 17.70 10.38 -5.14
CA GLN A 121 19.04 10.12 -4.66
C GLN A 121 19.24 8.59 -4.54
N PRO A 122 19.96 7.95 -5.49
CA PRO A 122 20.07 6.50 -5.53
C PRO A 122 20.90 5.96 -4.36
N GLU A 123 20.58 4.73 -3.94
CA GLU A 123 21.22 4.09 -2.80
C GLU A 123 21.72 2.69 -3.17
N LEU A 124 22.89 2.33 -2.65
CA LEU A 124 23.50 1.02 -2.82
C LEU A 124 24.08 0.54 -1.49
N TYR A 125 23.80 -0.71 -1.13
CA TYR A 125 24.29 -1.31 0.11
C TYR A 125 24.84 -2.70 -0.13
N ASP A 126 25.90 -3.07 0.58
CA ASP A 126 26.38 -4.44 0.67
C ASP A 126 25.87 -5.08 1.96
N LEU A 127 24.84 -5.92 1.85
CA LEU A 127 24.15 -6.54 2.99
C LEU A 127 24.98 -7.61 3.72
N THR A 128 26.17 -7.97 3.21
CA THR A 128 27.06 -8.90 3.92
C THR A 128 27.85 -8.21 5.01
N VAL A 129 28.19 -6.93 4.81
CA VAL A 129 28.96 -6.12 5.76
C VAL A 129 28.10 -5.06 6.45
N ASP A 130 26.98 -4.66 5.83
CA ASP A 130 26.01 -3.69 6.34
C ASP A 130 24.58 -4.27 6.28
N PRO A 131 24.24 -5.24 7.17
CA PRO A 131 22.94 -5.92 7.15
C PRO A 131 21.75 -4.99 7.38
N ASP A 132 21.98 -3.84 8.02
CA ASP A 132 20.98 -2.83 8.34
C ASP A 132 20.83 -1.76 7.25
N ALA A 133 21.63 -1.84 6.17
CA ALA A 133 21.63 -0.86 5.07
C ALA A 133 21.79 0.59 5.58
N SER A 134 22.80 0.82 6.41
CA SER A 134 23.11 2.09 7.06
C SER A 134 24.17 2.93 6.34
N HIS A 135 25.00 2.31 5.51
CA HIS A 135 26.13 2.94 4.81
C HIS A 135 25.92 2.93 3.29
N ASN A 136 25.45 4.05 2.74
CA ASN A 136 25.19 4.17 1.32
C ASN A 136 26.51 4.23 0.51
N LEU A 137 26.71 3.24 -0.36
CA LEU A 137 27.89 3.09 -1.22
C LEU A 137 27.75 3.80 -2.57
N ALA A 138 26.61 4.42 -2.87
CA ALA A 138 26.28 4.95 -4.20
C ALA A 138 27.36 5.86 -4.82
N THR A 139 28.01 6.68 -4.00
CA THR A 139 29.09 7.57 -4.46
C THR A 139 30.43 6.85 -4.62
N SER A 140 30.75 5.94 -3.70
CA SER A 140 32.03 5.21 -3.66
C SER A 140 32.12 4.03 -4.63
N ALA A 141 30.99 3.43 -5.01
CA ALA A 141 30.92 2.18 -5.79
C ALA A 141 30.07 2.35 -7.05
N LYS A 142 30.35 3.42 -7.83
CA LYS A 142 29.56 3.82 -9.01
C LYS A 142 29.36 2.69 -10.03
N ALA A 143 30.41 1.94 -10.37
CA ALA A 143 30.31 0.84 -11.34
C ALA A 143 29.34 -0.27 -10.90
N THR A 144 29.34 -0.60 -9.60
CA THR A 144 28.40 -1.55 -9.01
C THR A 144 26.98 -0.99 -9.02
N LEU A 145 26.81 0.29 -8.69
CA LEU A 145 25.53 0.97 -8.74
C LEU A 145 24.95 0.94 -10.17
N ASP A 146 25.74 1.30 -11.17
CA ASP A 146 25.32 1.33 -12.58
C ASP A 146 24.94 -0.08 -13.07
N THR A 147 25.68 -1.11 -12.63
CA THR A 147 25.35 -2.51 -12.92
C THR A 147 23.99 -2.91 -12.33
N MET A 148 23.77 -2.61 -11.05
CA MET A 148 22.51 -2.93 -10.36
C MET A 148 21.33 -2.14 -10.94
N ALA A 149 21.54 -0.87 -11.28
CA ALA A 149 20.55 -0.02 -11.92
C ALA A 149 20.17 -0.55 -13.32
N GLY A 150 21.16 -1.01 -14.09
CA GLY A 150 20.97 -1.64 -15.39
C GLY A 150 20.16 -2.94 -15.30
N GLN A 151 20.46 -3.81 -14.32
CA GLN A 151 19.67 -5.02 -14.09
C GLN A 151 18.20 -4.71 -13.81
N LEU A 152 17.93 -3.73 -12.94
CA LEU A 152 16.56 -3.32 -12.66
C LEU A 152 15.89 -2.70 -13.89
N ALA A 153 16.60 -1.92 -14.71
CA ALA A 153 16.05 -1.34 -15.93
C ALA A 153 15.70 -2.42 -16.97
N SER A 154 16.57 -3.42 -17.16
CA SER A 154 16.29 -4.57 -18.02
C SER A 154 15.10 -5.39 -17.51
N PHE A 155 14.98 -5.55 -16.19
CA PHE A 155 13.79 -6.16 -15.58
C PHE A 155 12.53 -5.36 -15.93
N SER A 156 12.49 -4.05 -15.64
CA SER A 156 11.31 -3.20 -15.94
C SER A 156 10.92 -3.24 -17.42
N GLN A 157 11.88 -3.15 -18.34
CA GLN A 157 11.62 -3.19 -19.79
C GLN A 157 10.94 -4.49 -20.24
N HIS A 158 11.24 -5.61 -19.61
CA HIS A 158 10.60 -6.90 -19.91
C HIS A 158 9.09 -6.88 -19.61
N PHE A 159 8.65 -6.05 -18.66
CA PHE A 159 7.26 -5.95 -18.24
C PHE A 159 6.52 -4.76 -18.85
N ASP A 160 7.22 -3.66 -19.17
CA ASP A 160 6.62 -2.48 -19.79
C ASP A 160 6.16 -2.75 -21.24
N GLY A 161 6.78 -3.71 -21.94
CA GLY A 161 6.44 -4.10 -23.31
C GLY A 161 5.33 -5.14 -23.46
N SER A 162 4.86 -5.76 -22.36
CA SER A 162 3.89 -6.88 -22.39
C SER A 162 2.52 -6.50 -21.81
N SER A 163 2.06 -5.27 -22.03
CA SER A 163 0.62 -5.02 -22.11
C SER A 163 0.10 -5.50 -23.48
N THR A 164 0.34 -6.77 -23.82
CA THR A 164 -0.69 -7.47 -24.58
C THR A 164 -1.93 -7.35 -23.71
N LYS A 165 -2.84 -6.46 -24.10
CA LYS A 165 -4.24 -6.56 -23.70
C LYS A 165 -4.68 -7.95 -24.13
N ALA A 166 -4.43 -8.96 -23.30
CA ALA A 166 -5.31 -10.10 -23.21
C ALA A 166 -6.62 -9.49 -22.72
N GLY A 167 -7.38 -8.93 -23.66
CA GLY A 167 -8.72 -8.45 -23.41
C GLY A 167 -9.48 -9.67 -22.94
N LEU A 168 -9.70 -9.76 -21.64
CA LEU A 168 -10.59 -10.75 -21.06
C LEU A 168 -11.91 -10.64 -21.84
N THR A 169 -12.39 -11.75 -22.38
CA THR A 169 -13.68 -11.79 -23.06
C THR A 169 -14.78 -11.36 -22.08
N SER A 170 -15.92 -10.91 -22.59
CA SER A 170 -17.08 -10.58 -21.76
C SER A 170 -17.49 -11.73 -20.83
N ALA A 171 -17.31 -12.97 -21.28
CA ALA A 171 -17.57 -14.19 -20.50
C ALA A 171 -16.55 -14.38 -19.35
N GLU A 172 -15.26 -14.13 -19.59
CA GLU A 172 -14.23 -14.19 -18.54
C GLU A 172 -14.39 -13.06 -17.53
N MET A 173 -14.76 -11.86 -17.99
CA MET A 173 -15.13 -10.75 -17.09
C MET A 173 -16.35 -11.08 -16.24
N GLN A 174 -17.40 -11.68 -16.80
CA GLN A 174 -18.57 -12.13 -16.01
C GLN A 174 -18.21 -13.21 -14.99
N LYS A 175 -17.30 -14.12 -15.34
CA LYS A 175 -16.83 -15.17 -14.43
C LYS A 175 -15.92 -14.62 -13.33
N LEU A 176 -15.08 -13.63 -13.64
CA LEU A 176 -14.31 -12.93 -12.62
C LEU A 176 -15.21 -12.06 -11.74
N ALA A 177 -16.28 -11.48 -12.30
CA ALA A 177 -17.25 -10.69 -11.56
C ALA A 177 -18.05 -11.57 -10.58
N SER A 178 -18.48 -12.76 -11.00
CA SER A 178 -19.16 -13.72 -10.11
C SER A 178 -18.26 -14.24 -8.99
N LEU A 179 -16.93 -14.21 -9.21
CA LEU A 179 -15.93 -14.56 -8.21
C LEU A 179 -15.42 -13.34 -7.40
N GLY A 180 -15.93 -12.13 -7.66
CA GLY A 180 -15.56 -10.89 -6.93
C GLY A 180 -14.21 -10.27 -7.31
N TYR A 181 -13.53 -10.73 -8.37
CA TYR A 181 -12.20 -10.25 -8.77
C TYR A 181 -12.21 -9.02 -9.69
N VAL A 182 -13.39 -8.57 -10.15
CA VAL A 182 -13.52 -7.46 -11.13
C VAL A 182 -13.33 -6.08 -10.51
N GLY A 183 -13.41 -5.94 -9.19
CA GLY A 183 -13.19 -4.66 -8.49
C GLY A 183 -11.74 -4.13 -8.48
N LEU A 184 -10.76 -4.91 -8.96
CA LEU A 184 -9.33 -4.57 -8.89
C LEU A 184 -8.76 -3.94 -10.17
N GLN A 185 -9.53 -3.85 -11.25
CA GLN A 185 -8.99 -3.59 -12.59
C GLN A 185 -9.09 -2.15 -13.11
N LYS A 186 -9.22 -1.14 -12.24
CA LYS A 186 -9.26 0.26 -12.71
C LYS A 186 -8.46 1.24 -11.86
N THR A 187 -7.17 0.96 -11.70
CA THR A 187 -6.18 2.02 -11.46
C THR A 187 -4.97 1.79 -12.35
N SER A 188 -5.14 2.12 -13.64
CA SER A 188 -3.99 2.45 -14.47
C SER A 188 -3.50 3.84 -14.03
N SER A 189 -2.90 3.92 -12.84
CA SER A 189 -2.20 5.12 -12.43
C SER A 189 -0.91 5.16 -13.25
N THR A 190 -0.88 6.08 -14.20
CA THR A 190 0.31 6.61 -14.86
C THR A 190 1.23 7.26 -13.83
N ALA A 191 1.84 6.43 -12.99
CA ALA A 191 2.78 6.82 -11.96
C ALA A 191 4.08 6.05 -12.19
N THR A 192 4.74 6.41 -13.28
CA THR A 192 5.90 5.69 -13.83
C THR A 192 7.22 6.39 -13.49
N THR A 193 7.23 7.45 -12.70
CA THR A 193 8.43 8.28 -12.54
C THR A 193 8.99 8.26 -11.12
N VAL A 194 10.25 7.83 -11.03
CA VAL A 194 11.14 8.00 -9.86
C VAL A 194 11.65 9.46 -9.76
N ALA A 195 11.06 10.38 -10.54
CA ALA A 195 11.36 11.80 -10.47
C ALA A 195 10.50 12.46 -9.38
N GLY A 196 11.04 13.47 -8.71
CA GLY A 196 10.34 14.23 -7.67
C GLY A 196 11.17 14.39 -6.41
N ILE A 197 10.50 14.72 -5.31
CA ILE A 197 11.13 14.85 -3.99
C ILE A 197 11.55 13.46 -3.51
N ASP A 198 12.79 13.34 -3.02
CA ASP A 198 13.24 12.11 -2.39
C ASP A 198 12.53 11.97 -1.03
N PRO A 199 11.84 10.85 -0.75
CA PRO A 199 11.15 10.65 0.52
C PRO A 199 12.05 10.80 1.73
N LYS A 200 13.36 10.57 1.57
CA LYS A 200 14.37 10.72 2.62
C LYS A 200 14.55 12.17 3.07
N ASP A 201 14.39 13.13 2.17
CA ASP A 201 14.56 14.56 2.46
C ASP A 201 13.40 15.10 3.32
N GLN A 202 12.26 14.41 3.34
CA GLN A 202 11.03 14.83 4.03
C GLN A 202 10.63 13.91 5.19
N VAL A 203 11.52 13.02 5.61
CA VAL A 203 11.25 12.03 6.69
C VAL A 203 10.69 12.69 7.95
N ARG A 204 11.23 13.84 8.36
CA ARG A 204 10.74 14.55 9.55
C ARG A 204 9.25 14.91 9.43
N LEU A 205 8.83 15.41 8.27
CA LEU A 205 7.43 15.78 8.04
C LEU A 205 6.55 14.55 7.94
N VAL A 206 7.02 13.50 7.26
CA VAL A 206 6.32 12.20 7.17
C VAL A 206 6.03 11.65 8.57
N ASN A 207 7.02 11.62 9.46
CA ASN A 207 6.84 11.09 10.81
C ASN A 207 5.79 11.89 11.59
N LYS A 208 5.79 13.23 11.46
CA LYS A 208 4.76 14.08 12.07
C LYS A 208 3.35 13.78 11.53
N VAL A 209 3.20 13.52 10.23
CA VAL A 209 1.89 13.15 9.66
C VAL A 209 1.43 11.80 10.20
N LEU A 210 2.32 10.81 10.29
CA LEU A 210 1.99 9.49 10.84
C LEU A 210 1.67 9.55 12.34
N GLU A 211 2.38 10.38 13.10
CA GLU A 211 2.07 10.67 14.50
C GLU A 211 0.67 11.29 14.65
N ALA A 212 0.36 12.30 13.83
CA ALA A 212 -0.95 12.93 13.85
C ALA A 212 -2.08 11.95 13.48
N LYS A 213 -1.84 11.06 12.50
CA LYS A 213 -2.79 10.01 12.14
C LYS A 213 -3.05 9.05 13.31
N ALA A 214 -1.99 8.60 13.99
CA ALA A 214 -2.13 7.77 15.18
C ALA A 214 -2.87 8.50 16.31
N LEU A 215 -2.67 9.81 16.46
CA LEU A 215 -3.39 10.62 17.45
C LEU A 215 -4.89 10.75 17.14
N ASN A 216 -5.29 10.84 15.87
CA ASN A 216 -6.70 10.80 15.49
C ASN A 216 -7.33 9.44 15.85
N GLU A 217 -6.65 8.34 15.52
CA GLU A 217 -7.09 6.97 15.87
C GLU A 217 -7.22 6.78 17.39
N ASP A 218 -6.36 7.45 18.16
CA ASP A 218 -6.39 7.51 19.63
C ASP A 218 -7.48 8.43 20.20
N GLY A 219 -8.29 9.09 19.37
CA GLY A 219 -9.31 10.05 19.80
C GLY A 219 -8.76 11.36 20.34
N LYS A 220 -7.59 11.81 19.86
CA LYS A 220 -6.92 13.07 20.27
C LYS A 220 -6.78 14.06 19.09
N PRO A 221 -7.87 14.45 18.42
CA PRO A 221 -7.83 15.24 17.20
C PRO A 221 -7.29 16.67 17.39
N GLU A 222 -7.33 17.24 18.59
CA GLU A 222 -6.72 18.55 18.90
C GLU A 222 -5.20 18.50 18.81
N ARG A 223 -4.59 17.40 19.27
CA ARG A 223 -3.13 17.23 19.20
C ARG A 223 -2.69 16.93 17.78
N ALA A 224 -3.45 16.09 17.08
CA ALA A 224 -3.21 15.78 15.68
C ALA A 224 -3.24 17.05 14.81
N SER A 225 -4.30 17.85 14.93
CA SER A 225 -4.44 19.10 14.18
C SER A 225 -3.33 20.12 14.48
N GLY A 226 -2.87 20.21 15.74
CA GLY A 226 -1.72 21.04 16.11
C GLY A 226 -0.42 20.64 15.40
N ILE A 227 -0.12 19.33 15.33
CA ILE A 227 1.06 18.82 14.61
C ILE A 227 0.92 19.07 13.11
N LEU A 228 -0.26 18.80 12.55
CA LEU A 228 -0.54 18.95 11.12
C LEU A 228 -0.51 20.40 10.66
N GLN A 229 -0.89 21.36 11.51
CA GLN A 229 -0.76 22.78 11.20
C GLN A 229 0.69 23.16 10.88
N HIS A 230 1.66 22.63 11.62
CA HIS A 230 3.08 22.84 11.32
C HIS A 230 3.46 22.18 9.99
N VAL A 231 3.06 20.92 9.76
CA VAL A 231 3.41 20.21 8.52
C VAL A 231 2.85 20.93 7.29
N ILE A 232 1.58 21.31 7.33
CA ILE A 232 0.88 21.98 6.21
C ILE A 232 1.45 23.39 5.99
N GLY A 233 1.87 24.08 7.06
CA GLY A 233 2.57 25.37 6.96
C GLY A 233 3.93 25.28 6.27
N GLU A 234 4.64 24.15 6.44
CA GLU A 234 5.90 23.89 5.72
C GLU A 234 5.66 23.38 4.29
N THR A 235 4.70 22.47 4.11
CA THR A 235 4.31 21.92 2.81
C THR A 235 2.84 21.53 2.77
N GLY A 236 2.07 22.25 1.95
CA GLY A 236 0.65 21.96 1.73
C GLY A 236 0.37 20.82 0.75
N LYS A 237 1.40 20.16 0.20
CA LYS A 237 1.28 19.22 -0.93
C LYS A 237 1.25 17.73 -0.54
N MET A 238 1.12 17.42 0.75
CA MET A 238 1.01 16.04 1.23
C MET A 238 -0.46 15.64 1.37
N TYR A 239 -0.92 14.71 0.52
CA TYR A 239 -2.30 14.19 0.55
C TYR A 239 -2.70 13.74 1.97
N LEU A 240 -1.88 12.90 2.58
CA LEU A 240 -2.17 12.31 3.89
C LEU A 240 -2.24 13.39 4.98
N ALA A 241 -1.45 14.46 4.88
CA ALA A 241 -1.51 15.56 5.84
C ALA A 241 -2.85 16.33 5.73
N GLN A 242 -3.27 16.67 4.51
CA GLN A 242 -4.55 17.35 4.27
C GLN A 242 -5.74 16.46 4.68
N TYR A 243 -5.70 15.17 4.30
CA TYR A 243 -6.73 14.20 4.65
C TYR A 243 -6.85 14.02 6.17
N THR A 244 -5.73 13.79 6.86
CA THR A 244 -5.72 13.60 8.33
C THR A 244 -6.17 14.87 9.07
N MET A 245 -5.88 16.06 8.53
CA MET A 245 -6.39 17.33 9.10
C MET A 245 -7.90 17.44 8.93
N GLY A 246 -8.43 17.00 7.79
CA GLY A 246 -9.86 16.85 7.54
C GLY A 246 -10.53 15.94 8.56
N GLU A 247 -9.98 14.74 8.76
CA GLU A 247 -10.44 13.80 9.79
C GLU A 247 -10.41 14.42 11.20
N SER A 248 -9.31 15.10 11.57
CA SER A 248 -9.23 15.78 12.87
C SER A 248 -10.35 16.80 13.06
N PHE A 249 -10.65 17.61 12.03
CA PHE A 249 -11.75 18.58 12.13
C PHE A 249 -13.14 17.92 12.12
N PHE A 250 -13.29 16.78 11.44
CA PHE A 250 -14.53 16.01 11.48
C PHE A 250 -14.82 15.49 12.89
N GLU A 251 -13.82 14.90 13.55
CA GLU A 251 -13.91 14.44 14.95
C GLU A 251 -14.19 15.58 15.93
N LEU A 252 -13.63 16.77 15.66
CA LEU A 252 -13.92 18.00 16.41
C LEU A 252 -15.29 18.61 16.10
N GLN A 253 -16.11 17.97 15.26
CA GLN A 253 -17.40 18.46 14.77
C GLN A 253 -17.33 19.81 14.03
N GLN A 254 -16.15 20.20 13.58
CA GLN A 254 -15.91 21.41 12.79
C GLN A 254 -16.01 21.08 11.30
N TYR A 255 -17.18 20.60 10.88
CA TYR A 255 -17.40 20.00 9.55
C TYR A 255 -17.08 20.94 8.39
N ALA A 256 -17.33 22.25 8.53
CA ALA A 256 -16.97 23.23 7.49
C ALA A 256 -15.45 23.26 7.23
N LYS A 257 -14.63 23.20 8.29
CA LYS A 257 -13.17 23.10 8.14
C LYS A 257 -12.75 21.74 7.61
N ALA A 258 -13.40 20.66 8.06
CA ALA A 258 -13.14 19.33 7.53
C ALA A 258 -13.27 19.31 6.01
N ILE A 259 -14.36 19.88 5.47
CA ILE A 259 -14.61 20.04 4.03
C ILE A 259 -13.46 20.79 3.34
N GLU A 260 -12.97 21.90 3.88
CA GLU A 260 -11.86 22.66 3.27
C GLU A 260 -10.58 21.82 3.11
N TYR A 261 -10.21 21.05 4.15
CA TYR A 261 -9.01 20.22 4.13
C TYR A 261 -9.20 18.95 3.28
N LEU A 262 -10.39 18.35 3.31
CA LEU A 262 -10.75 17.22 2.46
C LEU A 262 -10.80 17.61 0.98
N HIS A 263 -11.21 18.83 0.65
CA HIS A 263 -11.15 19.35 -0.72
C HIS A 263 -9.71 19.37 -1.23
N LYS A 264 -8.77 19.91 -0.44
CA LYS A 264 -7.33 19.90 -0.77
C LYS A 264 -6.77 18.49 -0.90
N ALA A 265 -7.22 17.57 -0.06
CA ALA A 265 -6.84 16.16 -0.19
C ALA A 265 -7.32 15.56 -1.53
N ILE A 266 -8.57 15.85 -1.93
CA ILE A 266 -9.12 15.40 -3.21
C ILE A 266 -8.41 16.07 -4.41
N GLU A 267 -8.01 17.34 -4.31
CA GLU A 267 -7.20 17.99 -5.34
C GLU A 267 -5.85 17.29 -5.55
N LEU A 268 -5.21 16.84 -4.46
CA LEU A 268 -3.94 16.11 -4.52
C LEU A 268 -4.13 14.67 -5.00
N GLN A 269 -5.22 14.02 -4.61
CA GLN A 269 -5.55 12.66 -5.03
C GLN A 269 -7.04 12.54 -5.40
N PRO A 270 -7.42 12.85 -6.65
CA PRO A 270 -8.82 12.85 -7.10
C PRO A 270 -9.47 11.46 -7.07
N ASN A 271 -8.67 10.42 -6.94
CA ASN A 271 -9.15 9.04 -6.84
C ASN A 271 -9.14 8.51 -5.41
N SER A 272 -8.97 9.35 -4.39
CA SER A 272 -9.06 8.88 -3.01
C SER A 272 -10.52 8.59 -2.63
N THR A 273 -10.84 7.30 -2.54
CA THR A 273 -12.16 6.82 -2.11
C THR A 273 -12.49 7.26 -0.68
N TRP A 274 -11.51 7.20 0.23
CA TRP A 274 -11.67 7.61 1.62
C TRP A 274 -11.89 9.12 1.76
N ALA A 275 -11.15 9.95 1.00
CA ALA A 275 -11.37 11.40 1.03
C ALA A 275 -12.76 11.78 0.52
N HIS A 276 -13.27 11.09 -0.51
CA HIS A 276 -14.66 11.27 -0.97
C HIS A 276 -15.69 10.81 0.06
N TYR A 277 -15.47 9.69 0.75
CA TYR A 277 -16.33 9.23 1.83
C TYR A 277 -16.41 10.27 2.96
N GLU A 278 -15.27 10.71 3.50
CA GLU A 278 -15.23 11.69 4.59
C GLU A 278 -15.79 13.06 4.18
N MET A 279 -15.57 13.46 2.92
CA MET A 279 -16.18 14.68 2.37
C MET A 279 -17.70 14.57 2.35
N GLY A 280 -18.21 13.44 1.86
CA GLY A 280 -19.63 13.12 1.87
C GLY A 280 -20.23 13.13 3.27
N ALA A 281 -19.58 12.47 4.22
CA ALA A 281 -19.98 12.44 5.63
C ALA A 281 -20.00 13.86 6.23
N SER A 282 -18.98 14.67 5.96
CA SER A 282 -18.92 16.06 6.42
C SER A 282 -20.04 16.92 5.83
N LEU A 283 -20.36 16.73 4.54
CA LEU A 283 -21.44 17.46 3.85
C LEU A 283 -22.84 17.09 4.35
N ILE A 284 -23.07 15.83 4.73
CA ILE A 284 -24.29 15.43 5.44
C ILE A 284 -24.45 16.26 6.72
N LYS A 285 -23.37 16.39 7.51
CA LYS A 285 -23.40 17.12 8.78
C LYS A 285 -23.61 18.63 8.62
N THR A 286 -23.22 19.22 7.49
CA THR A 286 -23.51 20.63 7.17
C THR A 286 -24.85 20.83 6.45
N GLY A 287 -25.55 19.75 6.09
CA GLY A 287 -26.83 19.80 5.40
C GLY A 287 -26.74 20.02 3.89
N ASP A 288 -25.55 19.98 3.29
CA ASP A 288 -25.40 20.01 1.83
C ASP A 288 -25.54 18.60 1.24
N TYR A 289 -26.76 18.07 1.34
CA TYR A 289 -27.09 16.72 0.88
C TYR A 289 -26.90 16.53 -0.63
N LYS A 290 -27.07 17.60 -1.42
CA LYS A 290 -26.92 17.52 -2.88
C LYS A 290 -25.47 17.25 -3.29
N THR A 291 -24.53 17.97 -2.68
CA THR A 291 -23.11 17.74 -2.92
C THR A 291 -22.63 16.45 -2.25
N ALA A 292 -23.18 16.10 -1.08
CA ALA A 292 -22.88 14.84 -0.39
C ALA A 292 -23.15 13.61 -1.30
N VAL A 293 -24.29 13.60 -2.01
CA VAL A 293 -24.62 12.52 -2.96
C VAL A 293 -23.50 12.30 -3.97
N VAL A 294 -22.94 13.35 -4.57
CA VAL A 294 -21.89 13.23 -5.60
C VAL A 294 -20.65 12.52 -5.04
N HIS A 295 -20.20 12.92 -3.85
CA HIS A 295 -19.02 12.31 -3.25
C HIS A 295 -19.28 10.91 -2.71
N LEU A 296 -20.46 10.66 -2.15
CA LEU A 296 -20.85 9.35 -1.62
C LEU A 296 -21.10 8.33 -2.74
N GLU A 297 -21.60 8.73 -3.90
CA GLU A 297 -21.69 7.86 -5.08
C GLU A 297 -20.29 7.36 -5.52
N ILE A 298 -19.30 8.27 -5.56
CA ILE A 298 -17.91 7.90 -5.88
C ILE A 298 -17.37 6.91 -4.84
N ALA A 299 -17.56 7.20 -3.55
CA ALA A 299 -17.11 6.33 -2.47
C ALA A 299 -17.79 4.94 -2.51
N ALA A 300 -19.11 4.90 -2.59
CA ALA A 300 -19.93 3.68 -2.62
C ALA A 300 -19.65 2.80 -3.84
N SER A 301 -19.30 3.40 -4.99
CA SER A 301 -18.94 2.63 -6.19
C SER A 301 -17.64 1.83 -6.06
N ARG A 302 -16.79 2.17 -5.08
CA ARG A 302 -15.47 1.55 -4.85
C ARG A 302 -15.40 0.79 -3.52
N LEU A 303 -16.25 1.16 -2.57
CA LEU A 303 -16.40 0.48 -1.28
C LEU A 303 -17.68 -0.36 -1.27
N GLU A 304 -17.81 -1.27 -2.24
CA GLU A 304 -19.01 -2.10 -2.41
C GLU A 304 -19.34 -2.99 -1.20
N GLN A 305 -18.43 -3.16 -0.25
CA GLN A 305 -18.64 -3.93 0.98
C GLN A 305 -18.50 -3.07 2.23
N PHE A 306 -18.81 -1.78 2.14
CA PHE A 306 -18.76 -0.85 3.26
C PHE A 306 -20.16 -0.26 3.54
N PRO A 307 -20.95 -0.89 4.43
CA PRO A 307 -22.33 -0.48 4.72
C PRO A 307 -22.46 0.99 5.12
N GLU A 308 -21.48 1.55 5.80
CA GLU A 308 -21.46 2.92 6.27
C GLU A 308 -21.56 3.93 5.12
N ALA A 309 -20.80 3.73 4.03
CA ALA A 309 -20.91 4.59 2.84
C ALA A 309 -22.28 4.48 2.17
N HIS A 310 -22.86 3.29 2.09
CA HIS A 310 -24.19 3.09 1.51
C HIS A 310 -25.31 3.66 2.38
N ASN A 311 -25.18 3.59 3.71
CA ASN A 311 -26.11 4.19 4.64
C ASN A 311 -26.10 5.72 4.53
N LEU A 312 -24.92 6.34 4.51
CA LEU A 312 -24.79 7.78 4.30
C LEU A 312 -25.28 8.20 2.92
N LEU A 313 -25.04 7.41 1.87
CA LEU A 313 -25.55 7.70 0.53
C LEU A 313 -27.09 7.66 0.50
N ALA A 314 -27.70 6.68 1.16
CA ALA A 314 -29.16 6.61 1.28
C ALA A 314 -29.74 7.78 2.07
N GLU A 315 -29.09 8.19 3.17
CA GLU A 315 -29.45 9.40 3.92
C GLU A 315 -29.36 10.65 3.04
N ALA A 316 -28.27 10.82 2.28
CA ALA A 316 -28.09 11.91 1.33
C ALA A 316 -29.22 11.95 0.28
N TYR A 317 -29.62 10.79 -0.23
CA TYR A 317 -30.72 10.66 -1.18
C TYR A 317 -32.07 11.04 -0.58
N GLU A 318 -32.39 10.60 0.64
CA GLU A 318 -33.64 10.95 1.33
C GLU A 318 -33.77 12.47 1.49
N HIS A 319 -32.72 13.11 2.02
CA HIS A 319 -32.72 14.54 2.27
C HIS A 319 -32.62 15.40 0.99
N SER A 320 -32.14 14.84 -0.12
CA SER A 320 -32.12 15.51 -1.43
C SER A 320 -33.38 15.25 -2.28
N GLY A 321 -34.37 14.52 -1.77
CA GLY A 321 -35.64 14.23 -2.43
C GLY A 321 -35.60 13.06 -3.43
N LYS A 322 -34.50 12.29 -3.46
CA LYS A 322 -34.28 11.11 -4.31
C LYS A 322 -34.71 9.83 -3.59
N THR A 323 -35.98 9.78 -3.19
CA THR A 323 -36.52 8.74 -2.28
C THR A 323 -36.44 7.31 -2.85
N GLU A 324 -36.56 7.15 -4.17
CA GLU A 324 -36.49 5.82 -4.79
C GLU A 324 -35.05 5.29 -4.86
N GLU A 325 -34.07 6.17 -5.09
CA GLU A 325 -32.65 5.87 -5.00
C GLU A 325 -32.27 5.43 -3.58
N ALA A 326 -32.75 6.16 -2.57
CA ALA A 326 -32.50 5.81 -1.16
C ALA A 326 -33.01 4.41 -0.81
N LYS A 327 -34.25 4.08 -1.20
CA LYS A 327 -34.83 2.74 -0.98
C LYS A 327 -34.00 1.65 -1.66
N ARG A 328 -33.51 1.90 -2.89
CA ARG A 328 -32.65 0.95 -3.61
C ARG A 328 -31.34 0.70 -2.88
N GLU A 329 -30.66 1.76 -2.43
CA GLU A 329 -29.41 1.63 -1.68
C GLU A 329 -29.60 0.89 -0.35
N ARG A 330 -30.64 1.23 0.43
CA ARG A 330 -30.95 0.53 1.69
C ARG A 330 -31.31 -0.94 1.47
N LYS A 331 -32.03 -1.26 0.41
CA LYS A 331 -32.36 -2.65 0.08
C LYS A 331 -31.11 -3.46 -0.27
N LYS A 332 -30.10 -2.82 -0.87
CA LYS A 332 -28.83 -3.45 -1.25
C LYS A 332 -27.97 -3.81 -0.03
N PHE A 333 -28.03 -3.02 1.06
CA PHE A 333 -27.21 -3.19 2.26
C PHE A 333 -27.99 -3.36 3.57
N SER A 334 -29.25 -3.78 3.48
CA SER A 334 -30.05 -4.21 4.63
C SER A 334 -29.36 -5.40 5.30
N VAL A 335 -28.55 -5.12 6.34
CA VAL A 335 -28.05 -6.15 7.25
C VAL A 335 -29.28 -6.85 7.83
N PRO A 336 -29.46 -8.17 7.64
CA PRO A 336 -30.49 -8.88 8.39
C PRO A 336 -30.15 -8.71 9.87
N ARG A 337 -31.02 -7.98 10.58
CA ARG A 337 -30.89 -7.73 12.02
C ARG A 337 -30.92 -9.02 12.82
#